data_AF-A0A4Q3VNK9-F1
#
_entry.id   AF-A0A4Q3VNK9-F1
#
_cell.length_a   1.000
_cell.length_b   1.000
_cell.length_c   1.000
_cell.angle_alpha   90.00
_cell.angle_beta   90.00
_cell.angle_gamma   90.00
#
_symmetry.space_group_name_H-M   'P 1'
#
loop_
_entity.id
_entity.type
_entity.pdbx_description
1 polymer ?
#
loop_
_entity_poly.entity_id
_entity_poly.type
_entity_poly.pdbx_seq_one_letter_code
_entity_poly.pdbx_strand_id
1 'polypeptide(L)'
;AEHRAIARQAVRESLVLLKNKNQLLPIKAGSKILIAGDGADNIGKQAGGWSISWQGTGNVNTDFPGATSIYKGIVDAANVNGSKVTLSVNGDYQQKPDVAVVVFGEKHPLTGSIVCAKVSADDSKPKAEIIKLVKTHCRIKLAPFKVPVKITVETEGFENARFKKERMKWI
;
A
#
# COMPACT_ATOMS: atom_id res chain seq x y z
N ALA A 1 0.63 8.22 -25.00
CA ALA A 1 -0.38 7.42 -24.26
C ALA A 1 0.06 5.97 -24.12
N GLU A 2 0.63 5.40 -25.18
CA GLU A 2 1.15 4.02 -25.25
C GLU A 2 2.12 3.64 -24.13
N HIS A 3 3.16 4.44 -23.86
CA HIS A 3 4.12 4.15 -22.78
C HIS A 3 3.47 4.07 -21.39
N ARG A 4 2.43 4.87 -21.13
CA ARG A 4 1.69 4.82 -19.85
C ARG A 4 0.85 3.55 -19.73
N ALA A 5 0.32 3.03 -20.84
CA ALA A 5 -0.40 1.77 -20.84
C ALA A 5 0.55 0.60 -20.51
N ILE A 6 1.75 0.60 -21.09
CA ILE A 6 2.82 -0.37 -20.79
C ILE A 6 3.25 -0.27 -19.33
N ALA A 7 3.52 0.95 -18.83
CA ALA A 7 3.87 1.17 -17.43
C ALA A 7 2.75 0.66 -16.48
N ARG A 8 1.47 0.90 -16.83
CA ARG A 8 0.32 0.39 -16.07
C ARG A 8 0.22 -1.14 -16.10
N GLN A 9 0.63 -1.79 -17.19
CA GLN A 9 0.73 -3.25 -17.25
C GLN A 9 1.85 -3.76 -16.34
N ALA A 10 3.05 -3.18 -16.46
CA ALA A 10 4.20 -3.55 -15.63
C ALA A 10 3.90 -3.39 -14.13
N VAL A 11 3.24 -2.30 -13.73
CA VAL A 11 2.80 -2.11 -12.34
C VAL A 11 1.87 -3.23 -11.90
N ARG A 12 0.85 -3.61 -12.69
CA ARG A 12 -0.07 -4.71 -12.35
C ARG A 12 0.64 -6.04 -12.13
N GLU A 13 1.68 -6.31 -12.91
CA GLU A 13 2.47 -7.54 -12.81
C GLU A 13 3.54 -7.50 -11.72
N SER A 14 3.94 -6.31 -11.28
CA SER A 14 4.97 -6.12 -10.24
C SER A 14 4.46 -6.35 -8.81
N LEU A 15 3.14 -6.26 -8.59
CA LEU A 15 2.55 -6.35 -7.26
C LEU A 15 2.55 -7.79 -6.75
N VAL A 16 3.03 -7.99 -5.52
CA VAL A 16 3.05 -9.30 -4.86
C VAL A 16 2.07 -9.28 -3.68
N LEU A 17 1.01 -10.08 -3.78
CA LEU A 17 0.04 -10.25 -2.70
C LEU A 17 0.60 -11.23 -1.65
N LEU A 18 1.03 -10.69 -0.50
CA LEU A 18 1.64 -11.50 0.56
C LEU A 18 0.63 -12.24 1.43
N LYS A 19 -0.53 -11.62 1.68
CA LYS A 19 -1.56 -12.12 2.59
C LYS A 19 -2.94 -11.69 2.09
N ASN A 20 -3.86 -12.64 2.03
CA ASN A 20 -5.26 -12.39 1.71
C ASN A 20 -6.17 -13.25 2.60
N LYS A 21 -6.30 -12.85 3.87
CA LYS A 21 -7.12 -13.60 4.84
C LYS A 21 -8.60 -13.42 4.50
N ASN A 22 -9.38 -14.49 4.70
CA ASN A 22 -10.82 -14.52 4.46
C ASN A 22 -11.24 -14.11 3.03
N GLN A 23 -10.31 -14.19 2.07
CA GLN A 23 -10.53 -13.74 0.69
C GLN A 23 -11.05 -12.30 0.63
N LEU A 24 -10.51 -11.41 1.48
CA LEU A 24 -10.88 -9.99 1.52
C LEU A 24 -10.70 -9.30 0.17
N LEU A 25 -9.63 -9.66 -0.54
CA LEU A 25 -9.37 -9.19 -1.90
C LEU A 25 -9.89 -10.20 -2.94
N PRO A 26 -10.54 -9.74 -4.01
CA PRO A 26 -10.79 -8.32 -4.37
C PRO A 26 -11.87 -7.65 -3.51
N ILE A 27 -11.73 -6.34 -3.28
CA ILE A 27 -12.69 -5.54 -2.49
C ILE A 27 -14.05 -5.56 -3.19
N LYS A 28 -15.13 -5.77 -2.42
CA LYS A 28 -16.50 -5.77 -2.93
C LYS A 28 -16.90 -4.40 -3.49
N ALA A 29 -17.69 -4.42 -4.57
CA ALA A 29 -18.34 -3.22 -5.10
C ALA A 29 -19.33 -2.64 -4.06
N GLY A 30 -19.55 -1.33 -4.11
CA GLY A 30 -20.43 -0.62 -3.17
C GLY A 30 -19.90 -0.43 -1.74
N SER A 31 -18.68 -0.88 -1.44
CA SER A 31 -18.09 -0.74 -0.10
C SER A 31 -17.69 0.70 0.25
N LYS A 32 -17.70 1.01 1.55
CA LYS A 32 -17.08 2.20 2.13
C LYS A 32 -15.60 1.93 2.38
N ILE A 33 -14.74 2.57 1.61
CA ILE A 33 -13.29 2.40 1.62
C ILE A 33 -12.67 3.61 2.31
N LEU A 34 -11.91 3.38 3.37
CA LEU A 34 -11.00 4.37 3.95
C LEU A 34 -9.61 4.16 3.35
N ILE A 35 -8.99 5.21 2.83
CA ILE A 35 -7.59 5.20 2.40
C ILE A 35 -6.80 6.06 3.37
N ALA A 36 -5.77 5.47 3.97
CA ALA A 36 -4.95 6.11 4.99
C ALA A 36 -3.46 5.93 4.72
N GLY A 37 -2.64 6.62 5.52
CA GLY A 37 -1.19 6.59 5.41
C GLY A 37 -0.61 7.71 4.53
N ASP A 38 0.64 8.02 4.80
CA ASP A 38 1.39 9.16 4.25
C ASP A 38 1.87 8.94 2.80
N GLY A 39 1.67 7.74 2.26
CA GLY A 39 1.90 7.37 0.86
C GLY A 39 0.63 7.33 0.02
N ALA A 40 -0.56 7.50 0.62
CA ALA A 40 -1.84 7.33 -0.07
C ALA A 40 -1.98 8.24 -1.30
N ASP A 41 -1.71 9.53 -1.12
CA ASP A 41 -1.78 10.54 -2.19
C ASP A 41 -0.42 11.22 -2.41
N ASN A 42 0.64 10.43 -2.48
CA ASN A 42 2.01 10.93 -2.63
C ASN A 42 2.76 10.23 -3.78
N ILE A 43 2.79 10.89 -4.95
CA ILE A 43 3.42 10.37 -6.16
C ILE A 43 4.95 10.35 -6.02
N GLY A 44 5.53 11.35 -5.34
CA GLY A 44 6.97 11.38 -5.08
C GLY A 44 7.45 10.14 -4.31
N LYS A 45 6.70 9.72 -3.28
CA LYS A 45 6.97 8.47 -2.57
C LYS A 45 6.77 7.24 -3.46
N GLN A 46 5.69 7.19 -4.23
CA GLN A 46 5.40 6.09 -5.16
C GLN A 46 6.49 5.90 -6.22
N ALA A 47 7.05 7.00 -6.72
CA ALA A 47 8.10 6.99 -7.72
C ALA A 47 9.48 6.68 -7.12
N GLY A 48 9.73 7.10 -5.88
CA GLY A 48 11.00 6.95 -5.20
C GLY A 48 12.09 7.87 -5.77
N GLY A 49 13.34 7.58 -5.46
CA GLY A 49 14.51 8.28 -6.01
C GLY A 49 14.67 8.06 -7.52
N TRP A 50 15.53 8.86 -8.13
CA TRP A 50 15.78 8.88 -9.58
C TRP A 50 14.55 9.21 -10.43
N SER A 51 13.56 9.85 -9.82
CA SER A 51 12.33 10.26 -10.47
C SER A 51 12.19 11.77 -10.35
N ILE A 52 12.48 12.49 -11.44
CA ILE A 52 12.64 13.96 -11.51
C ILE A 52 13.88 14.47 -10.76
N SER A 53 14.04 14.11 -9.49
CA SER A 53 15.20 14.44 -8.65
C SER A 53 15.96 13.18 -8.24
N TRP A 54 17.23 13.36 -7.88
CA TRP A 54 18.12 12.25 -7.55
C TRP A 54 17.61 11.43 -6.35
N GLN A 55 17.33 12.08 -5.23
CA GLN A 55 16.85 11.38 -4.03
C GLN A 55 15.32 11.20 -4.00
N GLY A 56 14.56 11.94 -4.79
CA GLY A 56 13.09 11.94 -4.76
C GLY A 56 12.48 12.70 -3.56
N THR A 57 13.27 13.03 -2.55
CA THR A 57 12.84 13.81 -1.38
C THR A 57 12.42 15.22 -1.80
N GLY A 58 11.24 15.65 -1.34
CA GLY A 58 10.72 17.00 -1.61
C GLY A 58 9.92 17.11 -2.91
N ASN A 59 9.91 16.08 -3.77
CA ASN A 59 9.03 16.06 -4.92
C ASN A 59 7.56 16.08 -4.47
N VAL A 60 6.77 16.90 -5.14
CA VAL A 60 5.33 17.04 -4.92
C VAL A 60 4.57 16.47 -6.11
N ASN A 61 3.27 16.21 -5.93
CA ASN A 61 2.45 15.59 -6.98
C ASN A 61 2.43 16.40 -8.29
N THR A 62 2.57 17.73 -8.21
CA THR A 62 2.61 18.62 -9.38
C THR A 62 3.84 18.42 -10.26
N ASP A 63 4.92 17.83 -9.72
CA ASP A 63 6.13 17.51 -10.49
C ASP A 63 5.94 16.32 -11.45
N PHE A 64 4.81 15.61 -11.33
CA PHE A 64 4.48 14.41 -12.11
C PHE A 64 3.23 14.61 -12.97
N PRO A 65 3.25 15.48 -13.99
CA PRO A 65 2.09 15.74 -14.82
C PRO A 65 1.61 14.47 -15.55
N GLY A 66 0.33 14.15 -15.38
CA GLY A 66 -0.29 12.97 -15.97
C GLY A 66 0.01 11.64 -15.24
N ALA A 67 0.70 11.68 -14.10
CA ALA A 67 0.79 10.53 -13.20
C ALA A 67 -0.49 10.36 -12.37
N THR A 68 -0.64 9.21 -11.74
CA THR A 68 -1.82 8.86 -10.94
C THR A 68 -1.34 8.33 -9.59
N SER A 69 -1.72 9.00 -8.51
CA SER A 69 -1.48 8.51 -7.16
C SER A 69 -2.28 7.24 -6.87
N ILE A 70 -1.86 6.46 -5.88
CA ILE A 70 -2.59 5.25 -5.46
C ILE A 70 -4.02 5.62 -5.02
N TYR A 71 -4.18 6.69 -4.24
CA TYR A 71 -5.48 7.24 -3.86
C TYR A 71 -6.35 7.50 -5.09
N LYS A 72 -5.85 8.28 -6.06
CA LYS A 72 -6.61 8.63 -7.26
C LYS A 72 -7.00 7.40 -8.08
N GLY A 73 -6.08 6.44 -8.23
CA GLY A 73 -6.34 5.18 -8.93
C GLY A 73 -7.42 4.34 -8.27
N ILE A 74 -7.45 4.29 -6.93
CA ILE A 74 -8.51 3.59 -6.18
C ILE A 74 -9.84 4.34 -6.29
N VAL A 75 -9.85 5.68 -6.20
CA VAL A 75 -11.06 6.49 -6.40
C VAL A 75 -11.68 6.23 -7.77
N ASP A 76 -10.85 6.24 -8.82
CA ASP A 76 -11.33 6.01 -10.19
C ASP A 76 -11.93 4.62 -10.37
N ALA A 77 -11.32 3.59 -9.78
CA ALA A 77 -11.88 2.24 -9.78
C ALA A 77 -13.13 2.10 -8.90
N ALA A 78 -13.16 2.78 -7.76
CA ALA A 78 -14.28 2.75 -6.82
C ALA A 78 -15.53 3.43 -7.38
N ASN A 79 -15.36 4.56 -8.09
CA ASN A 79 -16.46 5.28 -8.74
C ASN A 79 -17.18 4.42 -9.78
N VAL A 80 -16.44 3.60 -10.54
CA VAL A 80 -17.03 2.64 -11.49
C VAL A 80 -17.86 1.57 -10.77
N ASN A 81 -17.43 1.18 -9.57
CA ASN A 81 -18.04 0.10 -8.79
C ASN A 81 -19.05 0.60 -7.73
N GLY A 82 -19.41 1.89 -7.74
CA GLY A 82 -20.34 2.49 -6.76
C GLY A 82 -19.83 2.53 -5.32
N SER A 83 -18.54 2.29 -5.09
CA SER A 83 -17.91 2.33 -3.76
C SER A 83 -17.64 3.77 -3.33
N LYS A 84 -17.73 4.05 -2.03
CA LYS A 84 -17.45 5.38 -1.46
C LYS A 84 -16.05 5.40 -0.87
N VAL A 85 -15.22 6.35 -1.28
CA VAL A 85 -13.83 6.45 -0.82
C VAL A 85 -13.63 7.70 0.04
N THR A 86 -12.98 7.55 1.19
CA THR A 86 -12.54 8.66 2.05
C THR A 86 -11.03 8.62 2.20
N LEU A 87 -10.34 9.73 1.95
CA LEU A 87 -8.92 9.88 2.26
C LEU A 87 -8.77 10.45 3.66
N SER A 88 -7.94 9.81 4.47
CA SER A 88 -7.54 10.32 5.77
C SER A 88 -6.15 9.82 6.11
N VAL A 89 -5.13 10.67 5.95
CA VAL A 89 -3.72 10.29 6.20
C VAL A 89 -3.54 9.70 7.60
N ASN A 90 -4.22 10.27 8.59
CA ASN A 90 -4.19 9.84 10.00
C ASN A 90 -5.13 8.67 10.32
N GLY A 91 -5.93 8.21 9.35
CA GLY A 91 -6.91 7.14 9.54
C GLY A 91 -8.16 7.54 10.32
N ASP A 92 -8.44 8.84 10.44
CA ASP A 92 -9.66 9.33 11.08
C ASP A 92 -10.87 9.20 10.15
N TYR A 93 -12.01 8.77 10.68
CA TYR A 93 -13.26 8.59 9.95
C TYR A 93 -14.47 8.96 10.82
N GLN A 94 -15.53 9.49 10.18
CA GLN A 94 -16.80 9.80 10.85
C GLN A 94 -17.76 8.60 10.84
N GLN A 95 -17.80 7.87 9.73
CA GLN A 95 -18.56 6.64 9.58
C GLN A 95 -17.60 5.47 9.46
N LYS A 96 -17.89 4.37 10.17
CA LYS A 96 -17.05 3.17 10.12
C LYS A 96 -16.94 2.67 8.67
N PRO A 97 -15.73 2.54 8.11
CA PRO A 97 -15.52 1.98 6.79
C PRO A 97 -15.69 0.46 6.81
N ASP A 98 -16.04 -0.13 5.66
CA ASP A 98 -16.10 -1.58 5.48
C ASP A 98 -14.68 -2.16 5.29
N VAL A 99 -13.79 -1.37 4.70
CA VAL A 99 -12.38 -1.73 4.49
C VAL A 99 -11.49 -0.50 4.62
N ALA A 100 -10.30 -0.69 5.21
CA ALA A 100 -9.25 0.31 5.25
C ALA A 100 -8.03 -0.15 4.42
N VAL A 101 -7.57 0.73 3.54
CA VAL A 101 -6.37 0.56 2.72
C VAL A 101 -5.31 1.53 3.26
N VAL A 102 -4.20 1.00 3.78
CA VAL A 102 -3.12 1.82 4.34
C VAL A 102 -1.93 1.78 3.40
N VAL A 103 -1.53 2.96 2.91
CA VAL A 103 -0.43 3.14 1.96
C VAL A 103 0.66 3.96 2.62
N PHE A 104 1.87 3.39 2.74
CA PHE A 104 2.99 4.03 3.41
C PHE A 104 4.29 3.73 2.67
N GLY A 105 5.31 4.56 2.90
CA GLY A 105 6.64 4.35 2.34
C GLY A 105 7.66 4.00 3.42
N GLU A 106 8.53 3.01 3.20
CA GLU A 106 9.76 2.88 3.98
C GLU A 106 10.81 3.86 3.43
N LYS A 107 11.41 4.69 4.29
CA LYS A 107 12.57 5.51 3.90
C LYS A 107 13.72 4.57 3.53
N HIS A 108 14.36 4.82 2.39
CA HIS A 108 15.53 4.05 1.96
C HIS A 108 16.70 5.00 1.67
N PRO A 109 17.90 4.77 2.26
CA PRO A 109 19.00 5.73 2.22
C PRO A 109 19.57 5.98 0.81
N LEU A 110 19.34 5.07 -0.14
CA LEU A 110 19.81 5.21 -1.52
C LEU A 110 18.71 5.58 -2.53
N THR A 111 17.44 5.31 -2.20
CA THR A 111 16.32 5.45 -3.14
C THR A 111 15.18 6.31 -2.60
N GLY A 112 15.40 7.04 -1.50
CA GLY A 112 14.42 7.93 -0.89
C GLY A 112 13.29 7.19 -0.17
N SER A 113 12.37 6.58 -0.92
CA SER A 113 11.19 5.87 -0.41
C SER A 113 10.88 4.61 -1.21
N ILE A 114 10.39 3.55 -0.53
CA ILE A 114 9.79 2.35 -1.14
C ILE A 114 8.34 2.31 -0.70
N VAL A 115 7.38 2.37 -1.63
CA VAL A 115 5.95 2.32 -1.27
C VAL A 115 5.48 0.88 -1.05
N CYS A 116 4.84 0.69 0.10
CA CYS A 116 4.18 -0.52 0.54
C CYS A 116 2.70 -0.21 0.80
N ALA A 117 1.81 -1.05 0.29
CA ALA A 117 0.39 -1.01 0.65
C ALA A 117 0.05 -2.23 1.52
N LYS A 118 -0.57 -2.00 2.68
CA LYS A 118 -1.13 -3.04 3.53
C LYS A 118 -2.65 -2.89 3.59
N VAL A 119 -3.35 -4.02 3.48
CA VAL A 119 -4.82 -4.12 3.60
C VAL A 119 -5.11 -5.05 4.77
N SER A 120 -5.92 -4.62 5.74
CA SER A 120 -6.19 -5.37 6.97
C SER A 120 -7.65 -5.78 7.10
N ALA A 121 -7.86 -7.06 7.45
CA ALA A 121 -9.06 -7.59 8.11
C ALA A 121 -8.62 -8.74 9.04
N ASP A 122 -8.87 -8.56 10.35
CA ASP A 122 -8.66 -9.42 11.53
C ASP A 122 -7.60 -10.55 11.44
N ASP A 123 -6.63 -10.62 12.35
CA ASP A 123 -5.38 -11.37 12.23
C ASP A 123 -5.30 -12.62 13.14
N SER A 124 -4.95 -13.79 12.59
CA SER A 124 -4.86 -15.04 13.38
C SER A 124 -3.73 -16.00 12.99
N LYS A 125 -2.63 -15.52 12.38
CA LYS A 125 -1.46 -16.39 12.05
C LYS A 125 -0.12 -15.80 12.52
N PRO A 126 0.82 -16.63 13.02
CA PRO A 126 2.14 -16.17 13.47
C PRO A 126 3.02 -15.60 12.35
N LYS A 127 3.74 -14.51 12.66
CA LYS A 127 4.63 -13.74 11.77
C LYS A 127 5.65 -14.59 10.99
N ALA A 128 6.28 -15.55 11.67
CA ALA A 128 7.33 -16.39 11.09
C ALA A 128 6.82 -17.33 9.99
N GLU A 129 5.59 -17.84 10.15
CA GLU A 129 4.96 -18.75 9.19
C GLU A 129 4.65 -18.02 7.87
N ILE A 130 4.19 -16.76 7.97
CA ILE A 130 3.87 -15.90 6.83
C ILE A 130 5.14 -15.56 6.03
N ILE A 131 6.23 -15.17 6.71
CA ILE A 131 7.51 -14.87 6.05
C ILE A 131 8.05 -16.10 5.30
N LYS A 132 7.97 -17.28 5.92
CA LYS A 132 8.42 -18.55 5.32
C LYS A 132 7.60 -18.88 4.07
N LEU A 133 6.27 -18.78 4.15
CA LEU A 133 5.36 -19.01 3.02
C LEU A 133 5.67 -18.08 1.84
N VAL A 134 5.85 -16.78 2.10
CA VAL A 134 6.15 -15.79 1.06
C VAL A 134 7.49 -16.08 0.38
N LYS A 135 8.56 -16.36 1.14
CA LYS A 135 9.87 -16.67 0.56
C LYS A 135 9.84 -17.93 -0.30
N THR A 136 9.17 -18.98 0.17
CA THR A 136 9.05 -20.23 -0.58
C THR A 136 8.27 -20.03 -1.87
N HIS A 137 7.13 -19.33 -1.83
CA HIS A 137 6.33 -19.07 -3.02
C HIS A 137 7.09 -18.23 -4.06
N CYS A 138 7.77 -17.17 -3.61
CA CYS A 138 8.55 -16.30 -4.50
C CYS A 138 9.72 -17.03 -5.15
N ARG A 139 10.43 -17.90 -4.43
CA ARG A 139 11.56 -18.68 -4.99
C ARG A 139 11.14 -19.67 -6.08
N ILE A 140 9.92 -20.18 -6.01
CA ILE A 140 9.40 -21.13 -7.02
C ILE A 140 9.03 -20.40 -8.32
N LYS A 141 8.53 -19.17 -8.21
CA LYS A 141 7.96 -18.44 -9.35
C LYS A 141 8.86 -17.35 -9.93
N LEU A 142 9.88 -16.93 -9.20
CA LEU A 142 10.70 -15.77 -9.54
C LEU A 142 12.17 -16.17 -9.59
N ALA A 143 12.89 -15.59 -10.54
CA ALA A 143 14.34 -15.67 -10.57
C ALA A 143 14.94 -15.14 -9.24
N PRO A 144 16.11 -15.65 -8.79
CA PRO A 144 16.64 -15.37 -7.45
C PRO A 144 16.72 -13.88 -7.09
N PHE A 145 17.07 -13.02 -8.05
CA PHE A 145 17.18 -11.56 -7.87
C PHE A 145 15.85 -10.83 -7.72
N LYS A 146 14.73 -11.49 -8.03
CA LYS A 146 13.36 -10.96 -7.88
C LYS A 146 12.72 -11.41 -6.56
N VAL A 147 13.38 -12.26 -5.78
CA VAL A 147 12.88 -12.71 -4.47
C VAL A 147 13.11 -11.60 -3.43
N PRO A 148 12.09 -11.18 -2.66
CA PRO A 148 12.23 -10.11 -1.69
C PRO A 148 13.25 -10.44 -0.59
N VAL A 149 14.23 -9.55 -0.40
CA VAL A 149 15.29 -9.70 0.60
C VAL A 149 14.77 -9.45 2.02
N LYS A 150 13.92 -8.44 2.19
CA LYS A 150 13.28 -8.04 3.46
C LYS A 150 11.77 -8.23 3.35
N ILE A 151 11.19 -8.98 4.29
CA ILE A 151 9.74 -9.21 4.38
C ILE A 151 9.32 -8.88 5.81
N THR A 152 8.62 -7.77 5.98
CA THR A 152 8.10 -7.32 7.27
C THR A 152 6.63 -7.68 7.37
N VAL A 153 6.28 -8.51 8.36
CA VAL A 153 4.90 -8.87 8.67
C VAL A 153 4.54 -8.24 10.00
N GLU A 154 3.51 -7.39 10.01
CA GLU A 154 2.92 -6.82 11.21
C GLU A 154 1.70 -7.66 11.58
N THR A 155 1.65 -8.11 12.83
CA THR A 155 0.57 -8.93 13.40
C THR A 155 -0.14 -8.24 14.55
N GLU A 156 0.28 -7.02 14.89
CA GLU A 156 -0.41 -6.20 15.88
C GLU A 156 -1.54 -5.45 15.16
N GLY A 157 -2.78 -5.77 15.52
CA GLY A 157 -3.87 -4.84 15.30
C GLY A 157 -3.57 -3.53 16.04
N PHE A 158 -4.11 -2.42 15.55
CA PHE A 158 -3.95 -1.08 16.14
C PHE A 158 -4.67 -0.90 17.49
N GLU A 159 -4.70 -1.91 18.36
CA GLU A 159 -5.46 -1.93 19.61
C GLU A 159 -4.66 -2.60 20.72
N ASN A 160 -4.50 -1.92 21.86
CA ASN A 160 -3.97 -2.51 23.08
C ASN A 160 -4.99 -3.45 23.73
N ALA A 161 -4.57 -4.22 24.75
CA ALA A 161 -5.38 -5.21 25.50
C ALA A 161 -6.67 -4.67 26.16
N ARG A 162 -6.98 -3.39 25.99
CA ARG A 162 -8.16 -2.68 26.50
C ARG A 162 -8.95 -1.92 25.43
N PHE A 163 -8.71 -2.18 24.13
CA PHE A 163 -9.44 -1.56 23.01
C PHE A 163 -9.39 -0.01 23.00
N LYS A 164 -8.29 0.62 23.44
CA LYS A 164 -8.09 2.08 23.32
C LYS A 164 -6.96 2.42 22.34
N LYS A 165 -7.23 3.32 21.39
CA LYS A 165 -6.30 3.85 20.36
C LYS A 165 -5.02 4.38 21.03
N GLU A 166 -3.89 3.74 20.73
CA GLU A 166 -2.58 4.18 21.23
C GLU A 166 -2.06 5.32 20.37
N ARG A 167 -1.64 6.42 21.01
CA ARG A 167 -1.17 7.63 20.33
C ARG A 167 0.35 7.52 20.18
N MET A 168 0.81 7.14 18.99
CA MET A 168 2.25 7.06 18.69
C MET A 168 2.88 8.47 18.68
N LYS A 169 3.88 8.68 19.53
CA LYS A 169 4.82 9.80 19.46
C LYS A 169 5.90 9.45 18.44
N TRP A 170 6.04 10.26 17.39
CA TRP A 170 7.09 10.09 16.39
C TRP A 170 8.34 10.85 16.82
N ILE A 171 9.43 10.12 17.09
CA ILE A 171 10.81 10.61 17.04
C ILE A 171 11.36 10.21 15.67
#